data_AF-A0A5C0ZKI1-F1
#
_entry.id   AF-A0A5C0ZKI1-F1
#
_cell.length_a   1.000
_cell.length_b   1.000
_cell.length_c   1.000
_cell.angle_alpha   90.00
_cell.angle_beta   90.00
_cell.angle_gamma   90.00
#
_symmetry.space_group_name_H-M   'P 1'
#
loop_
_entity.id
_entity.type
_entity.pdbx_description
1 polymer ?
#
loop_
_entity_poly.entity_id
_entity_poly.type
_entity_poly.pdbx_seq_one_letter_code
_entity_poly.pdbx_strand_id
1 'polypeptide(L)'
;MEISIDKNVPIPMSLSWSDKLDKLEIGDSIPVLDGSQETVRQTAWRNFHKPGTKFFTVREDPSDPKNYRVWRVTEGDFKKIRNRRAS
;
A
#
# COMPACT_ATOMS: atom_id res chain seq x y z
N MET A 1 44.23 -6.03 -13.95
CA MET A 1 43.23 -4.94 -14.00
C MET A 1 42.28 -5.17 -12.84
N GLU A 2 42.49 -4.44 -11.75
CA GLU A 2 41.65 -4.51 -10.55
C GLU A 2 40.45 -3.58 -10.72
N ILE A 3 39.24 -4.13 -10.59
CA ILE A 3 37.99 -3.40 -10.81
C ILE A 3 37.58 -2.83 -9.45
N SER A 4 37.85 -1.54 -9.25
CA SER A 4 37.40 -0.78 -8.09
C SER A 4 35.88 -0.60 -8.14
N ILE A 5 35.16 -1.43 -7.40
CA ILE A 5 33.72 -1.26 -7.15
C ILE A 5 33.51 -0.07 -6.22
N ASP A 6 33.07 1.05 -6.80
CA ASP A 6 32.61 2.25 -6.12
C ASP A 6 31.50 1.89 -5.11
N LYS A 7 31.80 1.94 -3.81
CA LYS A 7 30.88 1.64 -2.70
C LYS A 7 29.92 2.80 -2.41
N ASN A 8 29.39 3.45 -3.44
CA ASN A 8 28.47 4.57 -3.30
C ASN A 8 27.23 4.42 -4.17
N VAL A 9 26.78 3.19 -4.38
CA VAL A 9 25.42 2.93 -4.86
C VAL A 9 24.51 3.04 -3.64
N PRO A 10 23.61 4.04 -3.56
CA PRO A 10 22.62 4.05 -2.49
C PRO A 10 21.86 2.74 -2.59
N ILE A 11 22.01 1.90 -1.57
CA ILE A 11 21.18 0.71 -1.39
C ILE A 11 19.75 1.21 -1.57
N PRO A 12 18.96 0.71 -2.54
CA PRO A 12 17.60 1.18 -2.72
C PRO A 12 16.90 0.90 -1.40
N MET A 13 16.74 1.93 -0.56
CA MET A 13 16.03 1.80 0.70
C MET A 13 14.66 1.29 0.28
N SER A 14 14.37 0.03 0.61
CA SER A 14 13.06 -0.57 0.39
C SER A 14 12.04 0.43 0.90
N LEU A 15 11.39 1.15 -0.03
CA LEU A 15 10.51 2.25 0.32
C LEU A 15 9.52 1.70 1.33
N SER A 16 9.50 2.30 2.52
CA SER A 16 8.60 1.87 3.58
C SER A 16 7.17 1.95 3.06
N TRP A 17 6.28 1.09 3.55
CA TRP A 17 4.88 1.09 3.13
C TRP A 17 4.24 2.48 3.23
N SER A 18 4.62 3.28 4.21
CA SER A 18 4.18 4.67 4.32
C SER A 18 4.51 5.49 3.07
N ASP A 19 5.74 5.44 2.58
CA ASP A 19 6.17 6.20 1.40
C ASP A 19 5.49 5.69 0.12
N LYS A 20 5.38 4.36 -0.02
CA LYS A 20 4.67 3.72 -1.13
C LYS A 20 3.19 4.12 -1.18
N LEU A 21 2.53 4.17 -0.02
CA LEU A 21 1.13 4.57 0.09
C LEU A 21 0.96 6.07 -0.13
N ASP A 22 1.89 6.89 0.37
CA ASP A 22 1.84 8.34 0.18
C ASP A 22 1.88 8.73 -1.30
N LYS A 23 2.74 8.07 -2.07
CA LYS A 23 2.89 8.29 -3.52
C LYS A 23 1.76 7.68 -4.36
N LEU A 24 0.84 6.93 -3.75
CA LEU A 24 -0.22 6.25 -4.48
C LEU A 24 -1.36 7.21 -4.84
N GLU A 25 -1.71 7.27 -6.11
CA GLU A 25 -2.79 8.10 -6.65
C GLU A 25 -4.12 7.36 -6.63
N ILE A 26 -5.24 8.09 -6.65
CA ILE A 26 -6.58 7.46 -6.57
C ILE A 26 -6.81 6.62 -7.83
N GLY A 27 -7.16 5.35 -7.65
CA GLY A 27 -7.30 4.39 -8.74
C GLY A 27 -6.07 3.49 -8.92
N ASP A 28 -4.90 3.89 -8.41
CA ASP A 28 -3.71 3.06 -8.42
C ASP A 28 -3.72 1.98 -7.34
N SER A 29 -2.92 0.94 -7.59
CA SER A 29 -2.79 -0.19 -6.67
C SER A 29 -1.39 -0.78 -6.63
N ILE A 30 -0.97 -1.20 -5.44
CA ILE A 30 0.32 -1.85 -5.21
C ILE A 30 0.09 -3.29 -4.75
N PRO A 31 0.78 -4.28 -5.33
CA PRO A 31 0.76 -5.65 -4.83
C PRO A 31 1.35 -5.73 -3.41
N VAL A 32 0.64 -6.44 -2.55
CA VAL A 32 1.03 -6.71 -1.17
C VAL A 32 1.51 -8.15 -1.11
N LEU A 33 2.74 -8.35 -0.63
CA LEU A 33 3.29 -9.68 -0.41
C LEU A 33 2.42 -10.46 0.57
N ASP A 34 2.33 -11.77 0.34
CA ASP A 34 1.66 -12.67 1.26
C ASP A 34 2.23 -12.54 2.69
N GLY A 35 1.36 -12.54 3.69
CA GLY A 35 1.72 -12.25 5.09
C GLY A 35 1.99 -10.78 5.46
N SER A 36 2.20 -9.86 4.50
CA SER A 36 2.43 -8.43 4.79
C SER A 36 1.14 -7.60 4.92
N GLN A 37 -0.02 -8.19 4.64
CA GLN A 37 -1.32 -7.52 4.57
C GLN A 37 -1.67 -6.73 5.83
N GLU A 38 -1.44 -7.34 7.00
CA GLU A 38 -1.74 -6.72 8.29
C GLU A 38 -0.84 -5.50 8.52
N THR A 39 0.45 -5.61 8.20
CA THR A 39 1.39 -4.49 8.26
C THR A 39 0.97 -3.35 7.35
N VAL A 40 0.51 -3.63 6.12
CA VAL A 40 0.02 -2.59 5.20
C VAL A 40 -1.23 -1.93 5.75
N ARG A 41 -2.20 -2.72 6.26
CA ARG A 41 -3.43 -2.18 6.87
C ARG A 41 -3.13 -1.30 8.07
N GLN A 42 -2.28 -1.76 8.99
CA GLN A 42 -1.91 -0.97 10.16
C GLN A 42 -1.17 0.30 9.78
N THR A 43 -0.23 0.22 8.83
CA THR A 43 0.50 1.39 8.31
C THR A 43 -0.45 2.39 7.66
N ALA A 44 -1.35 1.92 6.81
CA ALA A 44 -2.36 2.74 6.15
C ALA A 44 -3.28 3.43 7.16
N TRP A 45 -3.74 2.69 8.17
CA TRP A 45 -4.61 3.21 9.23
C TRP A 45 -3.90 4.28 10.08
N ARG A 46 -2.70 3.98 10.58
CA ARG A 46 -1.95 4.86 11.48
C ARG A 46 -1.49 6.15 10.81
N ASN A 47 -1.03 6.06 9.57
CA ASN A 47 -0.43 7.20 8.86
C ASN A 47 -1.47 8.02 8.08
N PHE A 48 -2.54 7.39 7.59
CA PHE A 48 -3.41 8.01 6.60
C PHE A 48 -4.91 7.89 6.85
N HIS A 49 -5.39 7.19 7.89
CA HIS A 49 -6.81 7.24 8.29
C HIS A 49 -7.00 8.25 9.42
N LYS A 50 -6.59 9.49 9.19
CA LYS A 50 -6.98 10.66 9.98
C LYS A 50 -8.11 11.42 9.25
N PRO A 51 -8.99 12.16 9.95
CA PRO A 51 -10.04 12.93 9.28
C PRO A 51 -9.42 13.89 8.25
N GLY A 52 -9.91 13.85 7.00
CA GLY A 52 -9.43 14.67 5.88
C GLY A 52 -8.18 14.14 5.16
N THR A 53 -7.74 12.91 5.43
CA THR A 53 -6.51 12.36 4.84
C THR A 53 -6.77 11.22 3.85
N LYS A 54 -5.72 10.46 3.56
CA LYS A 54 -5.63 9.56 2.43
C LYS A 54 -6.30 8.19 2.75
N PHE A 55 -7.42 7.83 2.13
CA PHE A 55 -8.06 6.50 2.27
C PHE A 55 -7.50 5.37 1.41
N PHE A 56 -7.33 4.19 2.02
CA PHE A 56 -6.80 2.99 1.37
C PHE A 56 -7.63 1.77 1.73
N THR A 57 -7.71 0.83 0.81
CA THR A 57 -8.37 -0.47 1.02
C THR A 57 -7.44 -1.60 0.62
N VAL A 58 -7.39 -2.66 1.44
CA VAL A 58 -6.57 -3.85 1.18
C VAL A 58 -7.51 -5.04 0.99
N ARG A 59 -7.52 -5.61 -0.22
CA ARG A 59 -8.39 -6.71 -0.65
C ARG A 59 -7.61 -7.69 -1.53
N GLU A 60 -8.17 -8.86 -1.76
CA GLU A 60 -7.65 -9.82 -2.74
C GLU A 60 -7.70 -9.18 -4.14
N ASP A 61 -6.65 -9.41 -4.93
CA ASP A 61 -6.65 -8.97 -6.33
C ASP A 61 -7.72 -9.78 -7.10
N PRO A 62 -8.63 -9.12 -7.83
CA PRO A 62 -9.70 -9.81 -8.55
C PRO A 62 -9.17 -10.67 -9.72
N SER A 63 -7.96 -10.41 -10.19
CA SER A 63 -7.27 -11.18 -11.23
C SER A 63 -6.43 -12.32 -10.64
N ASP A 64 -5.97 -12.17 -9.39
CA ASP A 64 -5.18 -13.17 -8.69
C ASP A 64 -5.61 -13.32 -7.22
N PRO A 65 -6.58 -14.22 -6.91
CA PRO A 65 -7.16 -14.36 -5.58
C PRO A 65 -6.18 -14.88 -4.52
N LYS A 66 -4.98 -15.34 -4.93
CA LYS A 66 -3.91 -15.73 -3.99
C LYS A 66 -3.09 -14.54 -3.53
N ASN A 67 -3.25 -13.38 -4.15
CA ASN A 67 -2.49 -12.18 -3.87
C ASN A 67 -3.40 -11.07 -3.35
N TYR A 68 -2.84 -10.21 -2.53
CA TYR A 68 -3.52 -9.04 -2.02
C TYR A 68 -2.97 -7.78 -2.66
N ARG A 69 -3.82 -6.77 -2.78
CA ARG A 69 -3.43 -5.45 -3.24
C ARG A 69 -3.98 -4.39 -2.30
N VAL A 70 -3.25 -3.28 -2.25
CA VAL A 70 -3.72 -2.06 -1.64
C VAL A 70 -4.11 -1.08 -2.73
N TRP A 71 -5.35 -0.59 -2.68
CA TRP A 71 -5.85 0.45 -3.56
C TRP A 71 -6.00 1.75 -2.80
N ARG A 72 -5.62 2.83 -3.47
CA ARG A 72 -5.97 4.18 -3.07
C ARG A 72 -7.39 4.48 -3.51
N VAL A 73 -8.25 4.84 -2.57
CA VAL A 73 -9.67 5.11 -2.84
C VAL A 73 -10.08 6.49 -2.32
N THR A 74 -11.20 6.99 -2.81
CA THR A 74 -11.84 8.18 -2.25
C THR A 74 -12.46 7.87 -0.88
N GLU A 75 -12.76 8.91 -0.09
CA GLU A 75 -13.49 8.73 1.16
C GLU A 75 -14.87 8.07 0.94
N GLY A 76 -15.57 8.48 -0.11
CA GLY A 76 -16.89 7.96 -0.44
C GLY A 76 -16.86 6.46 -0.75
N ASP A 77 -15.88 6.03 -1.55
CA ASP A 77 -15.67 4.60 -1.84
C ASP A 77 -15.24 3.82 -0.62
N PHE A 78 -14.34 4.39 0.21
CA PHE A 78 -13.92 3.76 1.45
C PHE A 78 -15.10 3.51 2.40
N LYS A 79 -15.98 4.51 2.57
CA LYS A 79 -17.22 4.37 3.36
C LYS A 79 -18.14 3.29 2.79
N LYS A 80 -18.34 3.24 1.47
CA LYS A 80 -19.15 2.18 0.81
C LYS A 80 -18.57 0.78 1.04
N ILE A 81 -17.25 0.62 0.91
CA ILE A 81 -16.56 -0.66 1.12
C ILE A 81 -16.71 -1.11 2.58
N ARG A 82 -16.56 -0.18 3.53
CA ARG A 82 -16.75 -0.48 4.96
C ARG A 82 -18.18 -0.89 5.27
N ASN A 83 -19.19 -0.23 4.68
CA ASN A 83 -20.60 -0.54 4.92
C ASN A 83 -21.04 -1.87 4.30
N ARG A 84 -20.44 -2.31 3.18
CA ARG A 84 -20.78 -3.59 2.53
C ARG A 84 -20.43 -4.84 3.34
N ARG A 85 -19.63 -4.74 4.41
CA ARG A 85 -19.33 -5.87 5.30
C ARG A 85 -20.32 -6.04 6.46
N ALA A 86 -21.31 -5.15 6.58
CA ALA A 86 -22.31 -5.16 7.66
C ALA A 86 -23.71 -5.59 7.18
N SER A 87 -23.82 -6.28 6.04
CA SER A 87 -25.07 -6.82 5.49
C SER A 87 -24.94 -8.30 5.22
#